data_AF-A0A2S5UYL1-F1
#
_entry.id   AF-A0A2S5UYL1-F1
#
_cell.length_a   1.000
_cell.length_b   1.000
_cell.length_c   1.000
_cell.angle_alpha   90.00
_cell.angle_beta   90.00
_cell.angle_gamma   90.00
#
_symmetry.space_group_name_H-M   'P 1'
#
loop_
_entity.id
_entity.type
_entity.pdbx_description
1 polymer ?
#
loop_
_entity_poly.entity_id
_entity_poly.type
_entity_poly.pdbx_seq_one_letter_code
_entity_poly.pdbx_strand_id
1 'polypeptide(L)' 'MVWCEVHGDCRGAFTAEYNYDDEPEWDVPVDSIAYVTDQKHFPRDEEHQPEWLKAKLAEGRVRIAERDAREARERGD' A
#
# COMPACT_ATOMS: atom_id res chain seq x y z
N MET A 1 2.38 0.62 6.72
CA MET A 1 0.92 0.72 6.99
C MET A 1 0.70 -0.07 8.25
N VAL A 2 0.08 0.50 9.29
CA VAL A 2 -0.18 -0.28 10.51
C VAL A 2 -1.49 -1.00 10.30
N TRP A 3 -1.50 -2.33 10.32
CA TRP A 3 -2.75 -3.07 10.45
C TRP A 3 -2.92 -3.52 11.90
N CYS A 4 -4.17 -3.48 12.35
CA CYS A 4 -4.58 -3.89 13.68
C CYS A 4 -5.46 -5.12 13.53
N GLU A 5 -5.05 -6.24 14.10
CA GLU A 5 -5.87 -7.43 14.18
C GLU A 5 -6.48 -7.51 15.58
N VAL A 6 -7.79 -7.72 15.65
CA VAL A 6 -8.52 -7.82 16.91
C VAL A 6 -9.06 -9.24 17.06
N HIS A 7 -8.63 -9.92 18.12
CA HIS A 7 -9.14 -11.24 18.47
C HIS A 7 -10.11 -11.11 19.65
N GLY A 8 -11.22 -11.82 19.57
CA GLY A 8 -12.21 -11.89 20.64
C GLY A 8 -12.43 -13.33 21.08
N ASP A 9 -12.51 -13.58 22.39
CA ASP A 9 -12.98 -14.85 22.92
C ASP A 9 -14.49 -14.81 23.25
N CYS A 10 -15.12 -15.99 23.37
CA CYS A 10 -16.55 -16.09 23.68
C CYS A 10 -16.92 -15.67 25.11
N ARG A 11 -15.94 -15.27 25.93
CA ARG A 11 -16.12 -14.72 27.29
C ARG A 11 -16.04 -13.19 27.30
N GLY A 12 -15.87 -12.55 26.13
CA GLY A 12 -15.86 -11.11 25.97
C GLY A 12 -14.50 -10.46 26.23
N ALA A 13 -13.41 -11.24 26.28
CA ALA A 13 -12.06 -10.69 26.26
C ALA A 13 -11.63 -10.36 24.83
N PHE A 14 -10.97 -9.22 24.66
CA PHE A 14 -10.41 -8.78 23.38
C PHE A 14 -8.93 -8.48 23.49
N THR A 15 -8.15 -8.87 22.49
CA THR A 15 -6.74 -8.51 22.32
C THR A 15 -6.56 -7.84 20.96
N ALA A 16 -5.66 -6.87 20.90
CA ALA A 16 -5.31 -6.17 19.67
C ALA A 16 -3.81 -6.32 19.41
N GLU A 17 -3.46 -6.75 18.21
CA GLU A 17 -2.09 -6.86 17.73
C GLU A 17 -1.85 -5.85 16.62
N TYR A 18 -0.73 -5.14 16.69
CA TYR A 18 -0.36 -4.12 15.73
C TYR A 18 0.88 -4.57 14.97
N ASN A 19 0.74 -4.77 13.66
CA ASN A 19 1.87 -5.08 12.79
C ASN A 19 2.36 -3.81 12.08
N TYR A 20 3.64 -3.52 12.24
CA TYR A 20 4.30 -2.34 11.67
C TYR A 20 5.22 -2.69 10.49
N ASP A 21 5.60 -3.97 10.38
CA ASP A 21 6.73 -4.41 9.58
C ASP A 21 6.30 -5.20 8.34
N ASP A 22 5.22 -5.96 8.39
CA ASP A 22 4.77 -6.80 7.29
C ASP A 22 3.78 -6.10 6.35
N GLU A 23 3.71 -6.57 5.10
CA GLU A 23 2.70 -6.12 4.15
C GLU A 23 1.31 -6.60 4.61
N PRO A 24 0.29 -5.72 4.66
CA PRO A 24 -1.06 -6.12 5.01
C PRO A 24 -1.59 -7.24 4.12
N GLU A 25 -2.21 -8.23 4.74
CA GLU A 25 -2.99 -9.21 4.02
C GLU A 25 -4.30 -8.57 3.53
N TRP A 26 -4.47 -8.53 2.21
CA TRP A 26 -5.67 -8.04 1.58
C TRP A 26 -6.48 -9.20 1.02
N ASP A 27 -7.80 -9.16 1.22
CA ASP A 27 -8.73 -10.13 0.62
C ASP A 27 -8.73 -10.07 -0.92
N VAL A 28 -8.27 -8.95 -1.49
CA VAL A 28 -8.13 -8.73 -2.93
C VAL A 28 -6.75 -8.18 -3.26
N PRO A 29 -6.17 -8.54 -4.43
CA PRO A 29 -4.91 -7.95 -4.87
C PRO A 29 -5.05 -6.42 -5.02
N VAL A 30 -4.22 -5.68 -4.29
CA VAL A 30 -4.17 -4.22 -4.36
C VAL A 30 -3.21 -3.79 -5.46
N ASP A 31 -3.65 -2.89 -6.34
CA ASP A 31 -2.77 -2.32 -7.37
C ASP A 31 -1.69 -1.44 -6.70
N SER A 32 -0.43 -1.65 -7.09
CA SER A 32 0.73 -0.80 -6.75
C SER A 32 0.48 0.72 -6.86
N ILE A 33 -0.36 1.19 -7.79
CA ILE A 33 -0.74 2.60 -7.94
C ILE A 33 -1.49 3.13 -6.72
N ALA A 34 -2.28 2.27 -6.05
CA ALA A 34 -3.03 2.64 -4.85
C ALA A 34 -2.08 3.01 -3.71
N TYR A 35 -0.98 2.25 -3.53
CA TYR A 35 0.06 2.58 -2.54
C TYR A 35 0.74 3.92 -2.83
N VAL A 36 1.00 4.25 -4.10
CA VAL A 36 1.56 5.57 -4.47
C VAL A 36 0.56 6.68 -4.19
N THR A 37 -0.73 6.43 -4.42
CA THR A 37 -1.80 7.38 -4.13
C THR A 37 -1.94 7.61 -2.62
N ASP A 38 -1.93 6.53 -1.82
CA ASP A 38 -1.92 6.59 -0.36
C ASP A 38 -0.73 7.42 0.14
N GLN A 39 0.47 7.14 -0.36
CA GLN A 39 1.70 7.81 0.05
C GLN A 39 1.72 9.31 -0.26
N LYS A 40 0.98 9.75 -1.30
CA LYS A 40 0.82 11.17 -1.64
C LYS A 40 -0.12 11.90 -0.68
N HIS A 41 -1.17 11.24 -0.20
CA HIS A 41 -2.15 11.83 0.71
C HIS A 41 -1.68 11.73 2.18
N PHE A 42 -0.95 10.66 2.51
CA PHE A 42 -0.41 10.39 3.84
C PHE A 42 1.11 10.19 3.75
N PRO A 43 1.88 11.30 3.64
CA PRO A 43 3.32 11.23 3.56
C PRO A 43 3.92 10.59 4.82
N ARG A 44 4.77 9.59 4.62
CA ARG A 44 5.55 8.88 5.64
C ARG A 44 7.02 9.16 5.34
N ASP A 45 7.82 9.48 6.35
CA ASP A 45 9.26 9.62 6.16
C ASP A 45 9.88 8.29 5.71
N GLU A 46 10.91 8.34 4.88
CA GLU A 46 11.55 7.14 4.31
C GLU A 46 12.13 6.19 5.37
N GLU A 47 12.53 6.73 6.52
CA GLU A 47 13.00 5.98 7.69
C GLU A 47 11.89 5.13 8.34
N HIS A 48 10.62 5.53 8.15
CA HIS A 48 9.44 4.86 8.68
C HIS A 48 8.70 4.05 7.59
N GLN A 49 9.34 3.84 6.44
CA GLN A 49 8.80 2.99 5.38
C GLN A 49 9.45 1.61 5.44
N PRO A 50 8.69 0.54 5.72
CA PRO A 50 9.20 -0.81 5.65
C PRO A 50 9.57 -1.19 4.21
N GLU A 51 10.45 -2.18 4.06
CA GLU A 51 11.06 -2.50 2.75
C GLU A 51 10.03 -2.92 1.69
N TRP A 52 8.99 -3.65 2.10
CA TRP A 52 7.90 -4.04 1.21
C TRP A 52 7.16 -2.81 0.65
N LEU A 53 6.98 -1.76 1.46
CA LEU A 53 6.27 -0.55 1.02
C LEU A 53 7.13 0.20 0.00
N LYS A 54 8.45 0.27 0.22
CA LYS A 54 9.38 0.88 -0.75
C LYS A 54 9.32 0.14 -2.10
N ALA A 55 9.29 -1.19 -2.09
CA ALA A 55 9.13 -1.99 -3.29
C ALA A 55 7.80 -1.69 -4.01
N LYS A 56 6.66 -1.69 -3.30
CA LYS A 56 5.34 -1.37 -3.88
C LYS A 56 5.27 0.06 -4.45
N LEU A 57 5.92 1.02 -3.80
CA LEU A 57 6.00 2.40 -4.30
C LEU A 57 6.83 2.51 -5.58
N ALA A 58 7.93 1.75 -5.69
CA ALA A 58 8.72 1.68 -6.90
C ALA A 58 7.91 1.05 -8.06
N GLU A 59 7.25 -0.08 -7.82
CA GLU A 59 6.36 -0.75 -8.78
C GLU A 59 5.24 0.20 -9.26
N GLY A 60 4.58 0.89 -8.33
CA GLY A 60 3.48 1.79 -8.63
C GLY A 60 3.91 3.00 -9.47
N ARG A 61 5.11 3.53 -9.25
CA ARG A 61 5.67 4.62 -10.07
C ARG A 61 5.92 4.17 -11.51
N VAL A 62 6.44 2.95 -11.70
CA VAL A 62 6.63 2.36 -13.04
C VAL A 62 5.27 2.23 -13.74
N ARG A 63 4.27 1.66 -13.06
CA ARG A 63 2.92 1.47 -13.60
C ARG A 63 2.24 2.79 -14.00
N ILE A 64 2.40 3.84 -13.21
CA ILE A 64 1.92 5.19 -13.56
C ILE A 64 2.63 5.69 -14.83
N ALA A 65 3.96 5.57 -14.89
CA ALA A 65 4.72 6.01 -16.06
C ALA A 65 4.30 5.25 -17.34
N GLU A 66 4.05 3.95 -17.25
CA GLU A 66 3.54 3.13 -18.38
C GLU A 66 2.16 3.59 -18.84
N ARG A 67 1.25 3.87 -17.91
CA ARG A 67 -0.08 4.41 -18.22
C ARG A 67 0.05 5.77 -18.93
N ASP A 68 0.79 6.69 -18.33
CA ASP A 68 0.93 8.05 -18.85
C ASP A 68 1.64 8.03 -20.23
N ALA A 69 2.60 7.11 -20.45
CA ALA A 69 3.25 6.92 -21.74
C ALA A 69 2.30 6.35 -22.80
N ARG A 70 1.37 5.46 -22.42
CA ARG A 70 0.32 4.96 -23.32
C ARG A 70 -0.62 6.10 -23.72
N GLU A 71 -1.11 6.86 -22.74
CA GLU A 71 -2.00 8.00 -22.98
C GLU A 71 -1.33 9.07 -23.87
N ALA A 72 -0.04 9.32 -23.68
CA ALA A 72 0.72 10.25 -24.53
C ALA A 72 0.83 9.78 -25.99
N ARG A 73 0.93 8.47 -26.23
CA ARG A 73 0.92 7.90 -27.60
C ARG A 73 -0.46 8.04 -28.25
N GLU A 74 -1.51 7.76 -27.49
CA GLU A 74 -2.91 7.85 -27.97
C GLU A 74 -3.34 9.29 -28.26
N ARG A 75 -2.83 10.28 -27.52
CA ARG A 75 -3.14 11.69 -27.75
C ARG A 75 -2.39 12.31 -28.94
N GLY A 76 -1.34 11.63 -29.42
CA GLY A 76 -0.50 12.08 -30.52
C GLY A 76 -0.93 11.59 -31.92
N ASP A 77 -1.95 10.74 -31.98
CA ASP A 77 -2.59 10.19 -33.20
C ASP A 77 -3.93 10.92 -33.45
#